data_AF-A0A3N5TA91-F1
#
_entry.id   AF-A0A3N5TA91-F1
#
_cell.length_a   1.000
_cell.length_b   1.000
_cell.length_c   1.000
_cell.angle_alpha   90.00
_cell.angle_beta   90.00
_cell.angle_gamma   90.00
#
_symmetry.space_group_name_H-M   'P 1'
#
loop_
_entity.id
_entity.type
_entity.pdbx_description
1 polymer ?
#
loop_
_entity_poly.entity_id
_entity_poly.type
_entity_poly.pdbx_seq_one_letter_code
_entity_poly.pdbx_strand_id
1 'polypeptide(L)'
;MKSLAIILTCFLLTAGAGFAADETSWASFSDRSDNLLILTYLTADLDTALGIIKSLSIREDPFIGDILDYFFTHISPDAKAPRQAGILKHTTVLTNLLSNFFSSDSEKSELQVRLDSNRKELAEIFGSLPYLENIDLKIEATRLIGLSGEQYFYPLIVCELERIVDIMPARNELFTQPEEKLCIRLMLVVRDCGIQEARPALQSLSCRSRSEMLVKTARTVLSSLVPSP
;
A
#
# COMPACT_ATOMS: atom_id res chain seq x y z
N MET A 1 10.34 35.66 44.14
CA MET A 1 10.84 35.73 42.75
C MET A 1 12.06 34.80 42.57
N LYS A 2 11.86 33.47 42.64
CA LYS A 2 12.94 32.48 42.39
C LYS A 2 12.54 31.40 41.37
N SER A 3 11.33 31.47 40.81
CA SER A 3 10.80 30.44 39.92
C SER A 3 11.05 30.70 38.43
N LEU A 4 11.60 31.86 38.06
CA LEU A 4 11.91 32.17 36.66
C LEU A 4 13.26 31.63 36.19
N ALA A 5 14.19 31.38 37.13
CA ALA A 5 15.54 30.93 36.79
C ALA A 5 15.61 29.44 36.42
N ILE A 6 14.68 28.62 36.94
CA ILE A 6 14.64 27.16 36.69
C ILE A 6 13.98 26.85 35.33
N ILE A 7 13.00 27.64 34.90
CA ILE A 7 12.35 27.47 33.60
C ILE A 7 13.32 27.82 32.45
N LEU A 8 14.24 28.75 32.66
CA LEU A 8 15.25 29.09 31.65
C LEU A 8 16.38 28.06 31.55
N THR A 9 16.61 27.24 32.59
CA THR A 9 17.66 26.20 32.54
C THR A 9 17.20 24.94 31.81
N CYS A 10 15.89 24.64 31.77
CA CYS A 10 15.37 23.50 31.01
C CYS A 10 15.36 23.73 29.49
N PHE A 11 15.32 24.99 29.02
CA PHE A 11 15.38 25.30 27.59
C PHE A 11 16.80 25.46 27.03
N LEU A 12 17.82 25.60 27.89
CA LEU A 12 19.21 25.83 27.47
C LEU A 12 20.10 24.58 27.56
N LEU A 13 19.59 23.45 28.07
CA LEU A 13 20.28 22.16 28.10
C LEU A 13 20.02 21.27 26.87
N THR A 14 19.13 21.67 25.95
CA THR A 14 18.89 20.95 24.69
C THR A 14 19.78 21.42 23.54
N ALA A 15 20.57 22.49 23.73
CA ALA A 15 21.47 23.02 22.69
C ALA A 15 22.81 22.25 22.55
N GLY A 16 22.99 21.13 23.27
CA GLY A 16 24.27 20.41 23.33
C GLY A 16 24.20 18.88 23.27
N ALA A 17 23.03 18.31 22.99
CA ALA A 17 22.87 16.87 22.76
C ALA A 17 22.34 16.67 21.34
N GLY A 18 23.19 16.14 20.47
CA GLY A 18 22.84 15.81 19.09
C GLY A 18 21.71 14.78 19.05
N PHE A 19 20.50 15.26 18.78
CA PHE A 19 19.48 14.55 18.04
C PHE A 19 18.83 15.62 17.18
N ALA A 20 19.00 15.53 15.86
CA ALA A 20 18.02 16.16 14.97
C ALA A 20 16.71 15.44 15.28
N ALA A 21 15.92 16.01 16.19
CA ALA A 21 14.57 15.54 16.45
C ALA A 21 13.85 15.71 15.11
N ASP A 22 13.53 14.60 14.47
CA ASP A 22 12.78 14.58 13.23
C ASP A 22 11.50 15.41 13.46
N GLU A 23 11.36 16.52 12.73
CA GLU A 23 10.25 17.47 12.88
C GLU A 23 8.89 16.81 12.60
N THR A 24 8.88 15.58 12.10
CA THR A 24 7.69 14.77 11.83
C THR A 24 7.37 13.76 12.94
N SER A 25 8.26 13.57 13.93
CA SER A 25 8.13 12.56 14.99
C SER A 25 6.91 12.74 15.89
N TRP A 26 6.37 13.96 16.00
CA TRP A 26 5.13 14.21 16.75
C TRP A 26 3.96 13.37 16.22
N ALA A 27 3.97 13.00 14.93
CA ALA A 27 2.89 12.24 14.32
C ALA A 27 2.76 10.81 14.90
N SER A 28 3.79 10.25 15.54
CA SER A 28 3.66 8.96 16.24
C SER A 28 2.80 9.03 17.50
N PHE A 29 2.65 10.23 18.08
CA PHE A 29 1.84 10.47 19.29
C PHE A 29 0.50 11.13 18.97
N SER A 30 0.23 11.36 17.68
CA SER A 30 -1.02 11.95 17.22
C SER A 30 -2.19 10.97 17.34
N ASP A 31 -3.41 11.50 17.28
CA ASP A 31 -4.62 10.70 17.11
C ASP A 31 -5.44 11.17 15.89
N ARG A 32 -6.58 10.56 15.63
CA ARG A 32 -7.48 10.92 14.52
C ARG A 32 -7.91 12.38 14.49
N SER A 33 -7.89 13.11 15.61
CA SER A 33 -8.24 14.54 15.63
C SER A 33 -7.17 15.40 14.97
N ASP A 34 -5.94 14.90 14.88
CA ASP A 34 -4.82 15.56 14.22
C ASP A 34 -4.73 15.25 12.71
N ASN A 35 -5.62 14.42 12.16
CA ASN A 35 -5.58 13.99 10.75
C ASN A 35 -5.53 15.17 9.78
N LEU A 36 -6.19 16.30 10.07
CA LEU A 36 -6.12 17.50 9.24
C LEU A 36 -4.72 18.15 9.23
N LEU A 37 -4.07 18.18 10.40
CA LEU A 37 -2.69 18.67 10.51
C LEU A 37 -1.75 17.72 9.75
N ILE A 38 -1.89 16.42 9.96
CA ILE A 38 -1.13 15.38 9.25
C ILE A 38 -1.26 15.55 7.73
N LEU A 39 -2.48 15.76 7.21
CA LEU A 39 -2.72 16.01 5.79
C LEU A 39 -1.97 17.24 5.27
N THR A 40 -1.87 18.30 6.07
CA THR A 40 -1.12 19.50 5.71
C THR A 40 0.36 19.18 5.49
N TYR A 41 0.96 18.34 6.35
CA TYR A 41 2.35 17.94 6.20
C TYR A 41 2.56 16.92 5.07
N LEU A 42 1.65 15.95 4.91
CA LEU A 42 1.70 14.98 3.80
C LEU A 42 1.59 15.64 2.41
N THR A 43 1.00 16.82 2.34
CA THR A 43 0.82 17.58 1.09
C THR A 43 1.87 18.66 0.87
N ALA A 44 2.78 18.93 1.82
CA ALA A 44 3.82 19.97 1.72
C ALA A 44 4.90 19.63 0.68
N ASP A 45 5.82 18.71 1.00
CA ASP A 45 6.85 18.18 0.12
C ASP A 45 7.03 16.67 0.37
N LEU A 46 7.76 15.98 -0.52
CA LEU A 46 7.85 14.51 -0.45
C LEU A 46 8.69 14.05 0.76
N ASP A 47 9.75 14.76 1.13
CA ASP A 47 10.64 14.35 2.22
C ASP A 47 9.91 14.46 3.56
N THR A 48 9.21 15.58 3.77
CA THR A 48 8.31 15.78 4.91
C THR A 48 7.21 14.70 4.95
N ALA A 49 6.59 14.40 3.80
CA ALA A 49 5.56 13.38 3.74
C ALA A 49 6.09 11.98 4.13
N LEU A 50 7.29 11.61 3.68
CA LEU A 50 7.92 10.33 4.05
C LEU A 50 8.25 10.26 5.54
N GLY A 51 8.72 11.36 6.15
CA GLY A 51 8.92 11.45 7.59
C GLY A 51 7.62 11.23 8.38
N ILE A 52 6.54 11.90 7.96
CA ILE A 52 5.21 11.72 8.58
C ILE A 52 4.72 10.28 8.41
N ILE A 53 4.81 9.68 7.23
CA ILE A 53 4.41 8.28 6.99
C ILE A 53 5.16 7.32 7.91
N LYS A 54 6.47 7.52 8.07
CA LYS A 54 7.29 6.72 8.97
C LYS A 54 6.86 6.89 10.43
N SER A 55 6.49 8.10 10.83
CA SER A 55 6.00 8.36 12.19
C SER A 55 4.60 7.78 12.42
N LEU A 56 3.73 7.83 11.41
CA LEU A 56 2.40 7.19 11.44
C LEU A 56 2.50 5.66 11.54
N SER A 57 3.53 5.03 10.95
CA SER A 57 3.64 3.57 10.96
C SER A 57 3.83 2.99 12.36
N ILE A 58 4.30 3.79 13.32
CA ILE A 58 4.47 3.40 14.73
C ILE A 58 3.43 4.05 15.66
N ARG A 59 2.42 4.74 15.10
CA ARG A 59 1.37 5.40 15.87
C ARG A 59 0.44 4.36 16.51
N GLU A 60 0.06 4.61 17.76
CA GLU A 60 -0.87 3.73 18.49
C GLU A 60 -2.30 3.75 17.93
N ASP A 61 -2.79 4.93 17.50
CA ASP A 61 -4.10 5.04 16.86
C ASP A 61 -4.11 4.35 15.49
N PRO A 62 -4.86 3.24 15.31
CA PRO A 62 -4.87 2.46 14.09
C PRO A 62 -5.63 3.15 12.94
N PHE A 63 -6.31 4.27 13.17
CA PHE A 63 -7.22 4.86 12.17
C PHE A 63 -6.58 5.98 11.33
N ILE A 64 -6.40 5.74 10.04
CA ILE A 64 -5.93 6.71 9.04
C ILE A 64 -6.94 6.94 7.90
N GLY A 65 -8.21 6.59 8.10
CA GLY A 65 -9.24 6.61 7.04
C GLY A 65 -9.34 7.95 6.31
N ASP A 66 -9.41 9.06 7.04
CA ASP A 66 -9.50 10.41 6.43
C ASP A 66 -8.29 10.73 5.52
N ILE A 67 -7.12 10.19 5.89
CA ILE A 67 -5.89 10.35 5.11
C ILE A 67 -5.98 9.53 3.83
N LEU A 68 -6.37 8.25 3.94
CA LEU A 68 -6.55 7.37 2.80
C LEU A 68 -7.57 7.93 1.80
N ASP A 69 -8.73 8.37 2.29
CA ASP A 69 -9.80 8.96 1.49
C ASP A 69 -9.33 10.23 0.74
N TYR A 70 -8.62 11.12 1.45
CA TYR A 70 -8.05 12.33 0.84
C TYR A 70 -7.16 11.97 -0.35
N PHE A 71 -6.15 11.12 -0.15
CA PHE A 71 -5.21 10.79 -1.21
C PHE A 71 -5.89 10.02 -2.35
N PHE A 72 -6.81 9.11 -2.02
CA PHE A 72 -7.50 8.29 -3.00
C PHE A 72 -8.45 9.11 -3.89
N THR A 73 -9.22 10.04 -3.30
CA THR A 73 -10.14 10.92 -4.05
C THR A 73 -9.40 11.80 -5.08
N HIS A 74 -8.12 12.09 -4.88
CA HIS A 74 -7.31 12.89 -5.81
C HIS A 74 -6.61 12.08 -6.92
N ILE A 75 -6.69 10.75 -6.86
CA ILE A 75 -6.12 9.85 -7.88
C ILE A 75 -7.16 8.93 -8.52
N SER A 76 -8.34 8.81 -7.92
CA SER A 76 -9.43 7.96 -8.39
C SER A 76 -9.82 8.33 -9.83
N PRO A 77 -10.12 7.35 -10.70
CA PRO A 77 -10.54 7.61 -12.08
C PRO A 77 -11.78 8.52 -12.16
N ASP A 78 -12.67 8.40 -11.17
CA ASP A 78 -13.93 9.14 -11.03
C ASP A 78 -13.78 10.47 -10.26
N ALA A 79 -12.54 10.89 -9.97
CA ALA A 79 -12.28 12.13 -9.27
C ALA A 79 -12.94 13.32 -9.99
N LYS A 80 -13.84 14.01 -9.26
CA LYS A 80 -14.46 15.27 -9.71
C LYS A 80 -13.45 16.43 -9.78
N ALA A 81 -12.26 16.25 -9.20
CA ALA A 81 -11.20 17.25 -9.15
C ALA A 81 -10.40 17.27 -10.46
N PRO A 82 -9.95 18.45 -10.94
CA PRO A 82 -9.19 18.56 -12.17
C PRO A 82 -7.87 17.76 -12.08
N ARG A 83 -7.79 16.68 -12.87
CA ARG A 83 -6.55 15.92 -13.11
C ARG A 83 -5.55 16.88 -13.72
N GLN A 84 -4.54 17.38 -13.00
CA GLN A 84 -3.27 17.79 -13.64
C GLN A 84 -2.11 18.19 -12.72
N ALA A 85 -2.32 18.52 -11.44
CA ALA A 85 -1.19 18.83 -10.55
C ALA A 85 -1.15 17.87 -9.36
N GLY A 86 -0.06 17.10 -9.25
CA GLY A 86 0.22 16.31 -8.05
C GLY A 86 -0.25 14.85 -8.05
N ILE A 87 -0.83 14.30 -9.13
CA ILE A 87 -1.20 12.86 -9.19
C ILE A 87 -0.01 11.97 -8.82
N LEU A 88 1.16 12.21 -9.43
CA LEU A 88 2.36 11.44 -9.11
C LEU A 88 2.73 11.55 -7.61
N LYS A 89 2.61 12.74 -7.02
CA LYS A 89 2.88 12.95 -5.60
C LYS A 89 1.87 12.20 -4.74
N HIS A 90 0.58 12.36 -5.00
CA HIS A 90 -0.49 11.70 -4.24
C HIS A 90 -0.37 10.18 -4.31
N THR A 91 -0.10 9.63 -5.50
CA THR A 91 0.12 8.20 -5.68
C THR A 91 1.35 7.72 -4.94
N THR A 92 2.48 8.45 -5.02
CA THR A 92 3.70 8.09 -4.26
C THR A 92 3.44 8.11 -2.75
N VAL A 93 2.76 9.14 -2.24
CA VAL A 93 2.41 9.25 -0.82
C VAL A 93 1.49 8.10 -0.41
N LEU A 94 0.43 7.83 -1.18
CA LEU A 94 -0.49 6.73 -0.88
C LEU A 94 0.21 5.37 -0.90
N THR A 95 1.02 5.08 -1.91
CA THR A 95 1.80 3.84 -1.98
C THR A 95 2.70 3.67 -0.76
N ASN A 96 3.41 4.73 -0.35
CA ASN A 96 4.27 4.69 0.84
C ASN A 96 3.47 4.57 2.13
N LEU A 97 2.32 5.23 2.22
CA LEU A 97 1.43 5.13 3.37
C LEU A 97 0.91 3.69 3.52
N LEU A 98 0.46 3.07 2.42
CA LEU A 98 -0.02 1.69 2.42
C LEU A 98 1.09 0.69 2.79
N SER A 99 2.32 0.89 2.29
CA SER A 99 3.44 -0.01 2.57
C SER A 99 3.95 0.10 4.01
N ASN A 100 4.03 1.31 4.57
CA ASN A 100 4.57 1.54 5.90
C ASN A 100 3.52 1.34 6.99
N PHE A 101 2.32 1.89 6.83
CA PHE A 101 1.28 1.80 7.86
C PHE A 101 0.71 0.39 8.01
N PHE A 102 0.61 -0.36 6.91
CA PHE A 102 0.21 -1.77 6.89
C PHE A 102 1.40 -2.68 6.57
N SER A 103 2.51 -2.48 7.29
CA SER A 103 3.75 -3.24 7.07
C SER A 103 3.58 -4.72 7.37
N SER A 104 4.26 -5.57 6.60
CA SER A 104 4.40 -6.99 6.91
C SER A 104 5.28 -7.28 8.13
N ASP A 105 6.04 -6.29 8.59
CA ASP A 105 6.93 -6.40 9.75
C ASP A 105 6.19 -6.16 11.07
N SER A 106 4.96 -5.62 11.01
CA SER A 106 4.09 -5.45 12.18
C SER A 106 3.62 -6.80 12.73
N GLU A 107 3.31 -6.84 14.03
CA GLU A 107 2.69 -8.03 14.61
C GLU A 107 1.35 -8.32 13.93
N LYS A 108 1.04 -9.60 13.69
CA LYS A 108 -0.16 -10.00 12.94
C LYS A 108 -1.45 -9.45 13.54
N SER A 109 -1.55 -9.40 14.87
CA SER A 109 -2.69 -8.82 15.59
C SER A 109 -2.82 -7.31 15.37
N GLU A 110 -1.71 -6.59 15.40
CA GLU A 110 -1.68 -5.15 15.17
C GLU A 110 -2.08 -4.82 13.72
N LEU A 111 -1.50 -5.54 12.76
CA LEU A 111 -1.83 -5.39 11.35
C LEU A 111 -3.32 -5.63 11.10
N GLN A 112 -3.91 -6.67 11.71
CA GLN A 112 -5.34 -6.94 11.59
C GLN A 112 -6.20 -5.79 12.15
N VAL A 113 -5.85 -5.26 13.32
CA VAL A 113 -6.57 -4.11 13.92
C VAL A 113 -6.53 -2.89 12.99
N ARG A 114 -5.37 -2.62 12.37
CA ARG A 114 -5.23 -1.53 11.39
C ARG A 114 -6.10 -1.78 10.15
N LEU A 115 -6.07 -2.99 9.58
CA LEU A 115 -6.89 -3.34 8.43
C LEU A 115 -8.39 -3.18 8.74
N ASP A 116 -8.84 -3.68 9.89
CA ASP A 116 -10.25 -3.61 10.31
C ASP A 116 -10.69 -2.16 10.55
N SER A 117 -9.82 -1.34 11.16
CA SER A 117 -10.11 0.06 11.47
C SER A 117 -10.25 0.93 10.22
N ASN A 118 -9.60 0.56 9.11
CA ASN A 118 -9.59 1.31 7.85
C ASN A 118 -10.31 0.57 6.71
N ARG A 119 -11.12 -0.43 7.05
CA ARG A 119 -11.72 -1.37 6.10
C ARG A 119 -12.51 -0.66 4.99
N LYS A 120 -13.27 0.37 5.34
CA LYS A 120 -14.13 1.08 4.38
C LYS A 120 -13.29 1.78 3.31
N GLU A 121 -12.28 2.54 3.72
CA GLU A 121 -11.44 3.33 2.82
C GLU A 121 -10.53 2.43 1.99
N LEU A 122 -10.02 1.35 2.59
CA LEU A 122 -9.29 0.31 1.86
C LEU A 122 -10.17 -0.37 0.80
N ALA A 123 -11.46 -0.59 1.10
CA ALA A 123 -12.36 -1.23 0.16
C ALA A 123 -12.58 -0.40 -1.12
N GLU A 124 -12.58 0.93 -1.02
CA GLU A 124 -12.67 1.83 -2.16
C GLU A 124 -11.41 1.76 -3.04
N ILE A 125 -10.22 1.72 -2.41
CA ILE A 125 -8.93 1.54 -3.10
C ILE A 125 -8.91 0.19 -3.82
N PHE A 126 -9.28 -0.89 -3.12
CA PHE A 126 -9.26 -2.25 -3.67
C PHE A 126 -10.27 -2.40 -4.80
N GLY A 127 -11.47 -1.85 -4.66
CA GLY A 127 -12.51 -1.85 -5.69
C GLY A 127 -12.07 -1.18 -7.00
N SER A 128 -11.09 -0.28 -6.92
CA SER A 128 -10.56 0.43 -8.09
C SER A 128 -9.31 -0.20 -8.69
N LEU A 129 -8.87 -1.36 -8.18
CA LEU A 129 -7.65 -2.06 -8.61
C LEU A 129 -7.48 -2.11 -10.14
N PRO A 130 -8.49 -2.49 -10.97
CA PRO A 130 -8.31 -2.56 -12.42
C PRO A 130 -7.94 -1.22 -13.07
N TYR A 131 -8.43 -0.11 -12.49
CA TYR A 131 -8.33 1.24 -13.03
C TYR A 131 -7.12 2.04 -12.52
N LEU A 132 -6.37 1.51 -11.55
CA LEU A 132 -5.18 2.19 -11.04
C LEU A 132 -4.08 2.23 -12.13
N GLU A 133 -3.63 3.43 -12.48
CA GLU A 133 -2.60 3.62 -13.51
C GLU A 133 -1.19 3.30 -12.98
N ASN A 134 -0.95 3.49 -11.69
CA ASN A 134 0.36 3.27 -11.07
C ASN A 134 0.53 1.81 -10.62
N ILE A 135 1.57 1.16 -11.15
CA ILE A 135 1.86 -0.25 -10.88
C ILE A 135 2.25 -0.49 -9.42
N ASP A 136 3.01 0.40 -8.79
CA ASP A 136 3.43 0.21 -7.40
C ASP A 136 2.24 0.28 -6.44
N LEU A 137 1.29 1.20 -6.71
CA LEU A 137 0.03 1.25 -5.97
C LEU A 137 -0.82 0.00 -6.21
N LYS A 138 -0.87 -0.53 -7.44
CA LYS A 138 -1.53 -1.82 -7.73
C LYS A 138 -0.90 -2.97 -6.93
N ILE A 139 0.43 -3.00 -6.83
CA ILE A 139 1.16 -4.01 -6.06
C ILE A 139 0.76 -3.93 -4.59
N GLU A 140 0.76 -2.73 -4.00
CA GLU A 140 0.39 -2.55 -2.59
C GLU A 140 -1.08 -2.86 -2.32
N ALA A 141 -2.00 -2.39 -3.17
CA ALA A 141 -3.42 -2.73 -3.07
C ALA A 141 -3.64 -4.25 -3.15
N THR A 142 -2.99 -4.92 -4.11
CA THR A 142 -3.04 -6.39 -4.26
C THR A 142 -2.51 -7.10 -3.00
N ARG A 143 -1.39 -6.64 -2.45
CA ARG A 143 -0.83 -7.19 -1.20
C ARG A 143 -1.84 -7.09 -0.06
N LEU A 144 -2.47 -5.94 0.10
CA LEU A 144 -3.42 -5.70 1.19
C LEU A 144 -4.73 -6.49 1.01
N ILE A 145 -5.20 -6.70 -0.22
CA ILE A 145 -6.31 -7.63 -0.49
C ILE A 145 -5.98 -9.02 0.09
N GLY A 146 -4.79 -9.55 -0.20
CA GLY A 146 -4.35 -10.85 0.33
C GLY A 146 -4.26 -10.90 1.86
N LEU A 147 -3.91 -9.78 2.50
CA LEU A 147 -3.82 -9.69 3.97
C LEU A 147 -5.18 -9.51 4.64
N SER A 148 -6.11 -8.81 3.98
CA SER A 148 -7.46 -8.57 4.50
C SER A 148 -8.30 -9.86 4.61
N GLY A 149 -8.00 -10.85 3.77
CA GLY A 149 -8.79 -12.10 3.68
C GLY A 149 -10.19 -11.91 3.10
N GLU A 150 -10.47 -10.74 2.50
CA GLU A 150 -11.79 -10.38 2.01
C GLU A 150 -12.07 -10.99 0.64
N GLN A 151 -12.71 -12.15 0.64
CA GLN A 151 -12.96 -12.96 -0.57
C GLN A 151 -13.72 -12.22 -1.68
N TYR A 152 -14.49 -11.18 -1.36
CA TYR A 152 -15.23 -10.42 -2.34
C TYR A 152 -14.33 -9.63 -3.32
N PHE A 153 -13.05 -9.44 -2.98
CA PHE A 153 -12.06 -8.83 -3.88
C PHE A 153 -11.31 -9.83 -4.75
N TYR A 154 -11.43 -11.13 -4.52
CA TYR A 154 -10.74 -12.15 -5.32
C TYR A 154 -11.09 -12.09 -6.82
N PRO A 155 -12.34 -11.77 -7.24
CA PRO A 155 -12.65 -11.53 -8.65
C PRO A 155 -11.79 -10.43 -9.29
N LEU A 156 -11.38 -9.40 -8.54
CA LEU A 156 -10.50 -8.34 -9.06
C LEU A 156 -9.08 -8.84 -9.29
N ILE A 157 -8.59 -9.73 -8.42
CA ILE A 157 -7.28 -10.40 -8.58
C ILE A 157 -7.27 -11.26 -9.85
N VAL A 158 -8.34 -12.04 -10.06
CA VAL A 158 -8.51 -12.87 -11.25
C VAL A 158 -8.58 -12.01 -12.50
N CYS A 159 -9.42 -10.96 -12.49
CA CYS A 159 -9.56 -10.03 -13.60
C CYS A 159 -8.22 -9.37 -13.99
N GLU A 160 -7.42 -8.94 -13.01
CA GLU A 160 -6.12 -8.32 -13.30
C GLU A 160 -5.10 -9.34 -13.86
N LEU A 161 -5.12 -10.60 -13.39
CA LEU A 161 -4.31 -11.68 -13.97
C LEU A 161 -4.72 -11.98 -15.41
N GLU A 162 -6.02 -12.08 -15.69
CA GLU A 162 -6.55 -12.28 -17.04
C GLU A 162 -6.15 -11.13 -17.96
N ARG A 163 -6.28 -9.88 -17.51
CA ARG A 163 -5.84 -8.69 -18.25
C ARG A 163 -4.35 -8.78 -18.62
N ILE A 164 -3.49 -9.22 -17.70
CA ILE A 164 -2.05 -9.41 -17.96
C ILE A 164 -1.82 -10.50 -19.02
N VAL A 165 -2.57 -11.60 -18.96
CA VAL A 165 -2.51 -12.69 -19.95
C VAL A 165 -2.97 -12.22 -21.32
N ASP A 166 -4.03 -11.42 -21.39
CA ASP A 166 -4.62 -10.93 -22.63
C ASP A 166 -3.69 -9.98 -23.40
N ILE A 167 -2.92 -9.16 -22.69
CA ILE A 167 -1.96 -8.23 -23.32
C ILE A 167 -0.62 -8.89 -23.69
N MET A 168 -0.33 -10.08 -23.14
CA MET A 168 0.94 -10.79 -23.34
C MET A 168 1.27 -11.07 -24.82
N PRO A 169 0.33 -11.52 -25.69
CA PRO A 169 0.63 -11.78 -27.10
C PRO A 169 1.01 -10.50 -27.87
N ALA A 170 0.32 -9.39 -27.57
CA ALA A 170 0.60 -8.09 -28.20
C ALA A 170 2.00 -7.57 -27.86
N ARG A 171 2.62 -8.08 -26.79
CA ARG A 171 3.94 -7.68 -26.30
C ARG A 171 5.03 -8.70 -26.57
N ASN A 172 4.78 -9.66 -27.45
CA ASN A 172 5.70 -10.77 -27.72
C ASN A 172 6.14 -11.49 -26.43
N GLU A 173 5.22 -11.60 -25.45
CA GLU A 173 5.42 -12.30 -24.18
C GLU A 173 6.51 -11.70 -23.27
N LEU A 174 6.88 -10.44 -23.51
CA LEU A 174 7.82 -9.69 -22.68
C LEU A 174 7.08 -8.82 -21.66
N PHE A 175 7.57 -8.86 -20.42
CA PHE A 175 7.08 -8.05 -19.31
C PHE A 175 8.16 -7.07 -18.87
N THR A 176 7.76 -5.86 -18.48
CA THR A 176 8.66 -4.94 -17.77
C THR A 176 8.86 -5.42 -16.33
N GLN A 177 9.97 -5.02 -15.70
CA GLN A 177 10.24 -5.41 -14.31
C GLN A 177 9.11 -5.05 -13.33
N PRO A 178 8.45 -3.87 -13.39
CA PRO A 178 7.30 -3.58 -12.54
C PRO A 178 6.11 -4.51 -12.79
N GLU A 179 5.85 -4.90 -14.04
CA GLU A 179 4.76 -5.81 -14.40
C GLU A 179 5.03 -7.23 -13.91
N GLU A 180 6.28 -7.69 -13.96
CA GLU A 180 6.67 -8.96 -13.36
C GLU A 180 6.41 -8.96 -11.86
N LYS A 181 6.77 -7.87 -11.16
CA LYS A 181 6.50 -7.72 -9.72
C LYS A 181 5.00 -7.77 -9.41
N LEU A 182 4.17 -7.07 -10.20
CA LEU A 182 2.71 -7.12 -10.06
C LEU A 182 2.17 -8.53 -10.30
N CYS A 183 2.60 -9.19 -11.37
CA CYS A 183 2.18 -10.55 -11.70
C CYS A 183 2.57 -11.54 -10.59
N ILE A 184 3.80 -11.45 -10.07
CA ILE A 184 4.24 -12.23 -8.90
C ILE A 184 3.34 -11.94 -7.70
N ARG A 185 3.06 -10.67 -7.40
CA ARG A 185 2.21 -10.31 -6.26
C ARG A 185 0.81 -10.89 -6.39
N LEU A 186 0.18 -10.80 -7.56
CA LEU A 186 -1.13 -11.41 -7.83
C LEU A 186 -1.09 -12.93 -7.64
N MET A 187 -0.07 -13.61 -8.17
CA MET A 187 0.11 -15.04 -8.02
C MET A 187 0.29 -15.47 -6.56
N LEU A 188 1.01 -14.69 -5.76
CA LEU A 188 1.18 -14.95 -4.33
C LEU A 188 -0.15 -14.84 -3.57
N VAL A 189 -0.97 -13.83 -3.88
CA VAL A 189 -2.32 -13.72 -3.32
C VAL A 189 -3.18 -14.92 -3.71
N VAL A 190 -3.14 -15.33 -4.98
CA VAL A 190 -3.86 -16.52 -5.45
C VAL A 190 -3.45 -17.78 -4.66
N ARG A 191 -2.15 -17.95 -4.42
CA ARG A 191 -1.62 -19.07 -3.62
C ARG A 191 -2.12 -19.01 -2.18
N ASP A 192 -1.92 -17.87 -1.53
CA ASP A 192 -2.15 -17.72 -0.09
C ASP A 192 -3.64 -17.75 0.25
N CYS A 193 -4.49 -17.28 -0.67
CA CYS A 193 -5.94 -17.26 -0.54
C CYS A 193 -6.66 -18.45 -1.19
N GLY A 194 -5.95 -19.32 -1.93
CA GLY A 194 -6.52 -20.49 -2.58
C GLY A 194 -7.51 -20.19 -3.72
N ILE A 195 -7.27 -19.15 -4.52
CA ILE A 195 -8.21 -18.67 -5.56
C ILE A 195 -8.19 -19.59 -6.78
N GLN A 196 -9.10 -20.55 -6.84
CA GLN A 196 -9.14 -21.60 -7.88
C GLN A 196 -9.50 -21.05 -9.27
N GLU A 197 -10.25 -19.96 -9.32
CA GLU A 197 -10.69 -19.30 -10.54
C GLU A 197 -9.52 -18.76 -11.36
N ALA A 198 -8.38 -18.46 -10.72
CA ALA A 198 -7.18 -17.95 -11.39
C ALA A 198 -6.41 -19.01 -12.19
N ARG A 199 -6.76 -20.31 -12.07
CA ARG A 199 -6.01 -21.42 -12.73
C ARG A 199 -5.79 -21.23 -14.24
N PRO A 200 -6.78 -20.82 -15.07
CA PRO A 200 -6.57 -20.66 -16.51
C PRO A 200 -5.53 -19.58 -16.84
N ALA A 201 -5.56 -18.47 -16.10
CA ALA A 201 -4.58 -17.40 -16.26
C ALA A 201 -3.17 -17.88 -15.87
N LEU A 202 -3.04 -18.59 -14.75
CA LEU A 202 -1.77 -19.18 -14.32
C LEU A 202 -1.22 -20.21 -15.31
N GLN A 203 -2.07 -21.05 -15.90
CA GLN A 203 -1.66 -22.00 -16.94
C GLN A 203 -1.09 -21.26 -18.16
N SER A 204 -1.77 -20.20 -18.60
CA SER A 204 -1.33 -19.36 -19.71
C SER A 204 0.03 -18.73 -19.43
N LEU A 205 0.23 -18.14 -18.24
CA LEU A 205 1.52 -17.59 -17.82
C LEU A 205 2.61 -18.66 -17.80
N SER A 206 2.32 -19.85 -17.28
CA SER A 206 3.31 -20.94 -17.16
C SER A 206 3.77 -21.53 -18.50
N CYS A 207 2.94 -21.40 -19.55
CA CYS A 207 3.19 -21.98 -20.86
C CYS A 207 3.75 -20.97 -21.87
N ARG A 208 3.42 -19.69 -21.72
CA ARG A 208 3.65 -18.67 -22.75
C ARG A 208 4.55 -17.53 -22.31
N SER A 209 4.69 -17.26 -21.01
CA SER A 209 5.57 -16.19 -20.55
C SER A 209 7.03 -16.51 -20.89
N ARG A 210 7.78 -15.50 -21.35
CA ARG A 210 9.24 -15.60 -21.55
C ARG A 210 10.03 -15.31 -20.28
N SER A 211 9.36 -14.86 -19.22
CA SER A 211 9.99 -14.64 -17.93
C SER A 211 10.07 -15.95 -17.15
N GLU A 212 11.29 -16.48 -16.98
CA GLU A 212 11.53 -17.70 -16.21
C GLU A 212 11.00 -17.60 -14.77
N MET A 213 11.09 -16.41 -14.17
CA MET A 213 10.58 -16.14 -12.84
C MET A 213 9.05 -16.28 -12.78
N LEU A 214 8.34 -15.70 -13.75
CA LEU A 214 6.88 -15.82 -13.83
C LEU A 214 6.45 -17.26 -14.10
N VAL A 215 7.14 -17.98 -15.01
CA VAL A 215 6.85 -19.38 -15.30
C VAL A 215 7.03 -20.26 -14.06
N LYS A 216 8.16 -20.10 -13.35
CA LYS A 216 8.45 -20.86 -12.11
C LYS A 216 7.40 -20.57 -11.03
N THR A 217 7.05 -19.30 -10.86
CA THR A 217 6.06 -18.87 -9.87
C THR A 217 4.68 -19.44 -10.20
N ALA A 218 4.22 -19.29 -11.45
CA ALA A 218 2.92 -19.81 -11.89
C ALA A 218 2.79 -21.32 -11.70
N ARG A 219 3.83 -22.10 -12.02
CA ARG A 219 3.85 -23.55 -11.78
C ARG A 219 3.77 -23.89 -10.30
N THR A 220 4.50 -23.16 -9.46
CA THR A 220 4.47 -23.34 -8.00
C THR A 220 3.06 -23.10 -7.46
N VAL A 221 2.42 -22.00 -7.86
CA VAL A 221 1.05 -21.69 -7.45
C VAL A 221 0.06 -22.73 -7.97
N LEU A 222 0.14 -23.13 -9.24
CA LEU A 222 -0.73 -24.18 -9.80
C LEU A 222 -0.64 -25.49 -9.02
N SER A 223 0.56 -25.90 -8.59
CA SER A 223 0.74 -27.11 -7.79
C SER A 223 0.11 -27.02 -6.40
N SER A 224 0.09 -25.83 -5.79
CA SER A 224 -0.55 -25.60 -4.49
C SER A 224 -2.08 -25.58 -4.54
N LEU A 225 -2.66 -25.30 -5.72
CA LEU A 225 -4.11 -25.25 -5.91
C LEU A 225 -4.73 -26.63 -6.22
N VAL A 226 -3.95 -27.71 -6.30
CA VAL A 226 -4.51 -29.05 -6.53
C VAL A 226 -5.29 -29.49 -5.29
N PRO A 227 -6.59 -29.85 -5.41
CA PRO A 227 -7.35 -30.33 -4.27
C PRO A 227 -6.68 -31.60 -3.72
N SER A 228 -6.49 -31.65 -2.39
CA SER A 228 -6.04 -32.88 -1.74
C SER A 228 -7.06 -34.00 -2.01
N PRO A 229 -6.60 -35.21 -2.37
CA PRO A 229 -7.47 -36.35 -2.69
C PRO A 229 -8.32 -36.79 -1.50
#